data_AF-A0A836UIR0-F1
#
_entry.id   AF-A0A836UIR0-F1
#
_cell.length_a   1.000
_cell.length_b   1.000
_cell.length_c   1.000
_cell.angle_alpha   90.00
_cell.angle_beta   90.00
_cell.angle_gamma   90.00
#
_symmetry.space_group_name_H-M   'P 1'
#
loop_
_entity.id
_entity.type
_entity.pdbx_description
1 polymer ?
#
loop_
_entity_poly.entity_id
_entity_poly.type
_entity_poly.pdbx_seq_one_letter_code
_entity_poly.pdbx_strand_id
1 'polypeptide(L)'
;MGARKKEASPVELSALLMDAVCTPTERELSALSELAGHLGMEVNLLESELMFLRAFAVDFAIALTLGQSSERQAVLARINSHWQRLDREVGADLLEDLQDRLALYGEAVSSELSDSTGLSGLVARVFAQCVPGKHQGEDLSLLGGSMFAAFFAEIVNLFEEVEIILIPGENDDEEFAAN
;
A
#
# COMPACT_ATOMS: atom_id res chain seq x y z
N MET A 1 -4.23 24.62 -22.20
CA MET A 1 -4.07 25.10 -20.81
C MET A 1 -3.94 23.87 -19.94
N GLY A 2 -2.74 23.55 -19.47
CA GLY A 2 -2.55 22.43 -18.55
C GLY A 2 -3.22 22.76 -17.22
N ALA A 3 -3.95 21.81 -16.64
CA ALA A 3 -4.47 21.97 -15.28
C ALA A 3 -3.29 22.27 -14.34
N ARG A 4 -3.47 23.24 -13.44
CA ARG A 4 -2.46 23.56 -12.44
C ARG A 4 -2.43 22.40 -11.45
N LYS A 5 -1.28 21.74 -11.30
CA LYS A 5 -1.10 20.70 -10.29
C LYS A 5 -1.25 21.30 -8.89
N LYS A 6 -1.70 20.49 -7.94
CA LYS A 6 -1.72 20.86 -6.53
C LYS A 6 -0.32 20.64 -5.96
N GLU A 7 0.20 21.62 -5.23
CA GLU A 7 1.46 21.48 -4.50
C GLU A 7 1.20 20.70 -3.20
N ALA A 8 2.09 19.77 -2.86
CA ALA A 8 2.07 19.06 -1.58
C ALA A 8 3.50 18.84 -1.07
N SER A 9 3.71 18.95 0.24
CA SER A 9 4.98 18.56 0.84
C SER A 9 5.08 17.03 0.99
N PRO A 10 6.28 16.45 1.12
CA PRO A 10 6.44 15.03 1.42
C PRO A 10 5.72 14.60 2.71
N VAL A 11 5.60 15.49 3.69
CA VAL A 11 4.88 15.22 4.96
C VAL A 11 3.38 15.09 4.68
N GLU A 12 2.78 16.04 3.97
CA GLU A 12 1.36 16.02 3.65
C GLU A 12 1.00 14.80 2.78
N LEU A 13 1.81 14.53 1.76
CA LEU A 13 1.59 13.42 0.86
C LEU A 13 1.74 12.08 1.56
N SER A 14 2.79 11.88 2.37
CA SER A 14 2.97 10.63 3.11
C SER A 14 1.86 10.39 4.13
N ALA A 15 1.39 11.43 4.82
CA ALA A 15 0.27 11.32 5.75
C ALA A 15 -1.02 10.89 5.02
N LEU A 16 -1.32 11.50 3.87
CA LEU A 16 -2.46 11.13 3.04
C LEU A 16 -2.37 9.68 2.54
N LEU A 17 -1.20 9.26 2.06
CA LEU A 17 -0.97 7.89 1.58
C LEU A 17 -1.13 6.87 2.72
N MET A 18 -0.58 7.17 3.90
CA MET A 18 -0.70 6.30 5.07
C MET A 18 -2.14 6.18 5.57
N ASP A 19 -2.90 7.28 5.58
CA ASP A 19 -4.33 7.23 5.90
C ASP A 19 -5.09 6.34 4.90
N ALA A 20 -4.81 6.50 3.60
CA ALA A 20 -5.44 5.67 2.57
C ALA A 20 -5.08 4.18 2.70
N VAL A 21 -3.86 3.86 3.14
CA VAL A 21 -3.43 2.47 3.36
C VAL A 21 -4.11 1.88 4.60
N CYS A 22 -4.05 2.57 5.73
CA CYS A 22 -4.45 2.05 7.04
C CYS A 22 -5.96 2.18 7.33
N THR A 23 -6.69 2.98 6.56
CA THR A 23 -8.12 3.26 6.81
C THR A 23 -8.98 2.76 5.65
N PRO A 24 -9.48 1.50 5.69
CA PRO A 24 -10.48 1.04 4.73
C PRO A 24 -11.78 1.84 4.84
N THR A 25 -12.46 2.04 3.72
CA THR A 25 -13.78 2.67 3.71
C THR A 25 -14.82 1.75 4.33
N GLU A 26 -15.94 2.31 4.82
CA GLU A 26 -17.06 1.51 5.36
C GLU A 26 -17.56 0.46 4.36
N ARG A 27 -17.54 0.79 3.06
CA ARG A 27 -17.95 -0.12 2.00
C ARG A 27 -16.99 -1.31 1.88
N GLU A 28 -15.69 -1.07 2.00
CA GLU A 28 -14.68 -2.12 1.94
C GLU A 28 -14.75 -3.00 3.18
N LEU A 29 -14.89 -2.42 4.37
CA LEU A 29 -15.09 -3.19 5.61
C LEU A 29 -16.32 -4.08 5.53
N SER A 30 -17.44 -3.58 4.98
CA SER A 30 -18.65 -4.37 4.75
C SER A 30 -18.40 -5.52 3.78
N ALA A 31 -17.71 -5.26 2.66
CA ALA A 31 -17.40 -6.29 1.66
C ALA A 31 -16.44 -7.37 2.21
N LEU A 32 -15.42 -6.96 2.97
CA LEU A 32 -14.51 -7.88 3.65
C LEU A 32 -15.23 -8.72 4.70
N SER A 33 -16.14 -8.13 5.46
CA SER A 33 -16.94 -8.84 6.47
C SER A 33 -17.86 -9.89 5.84
N GLU A 34 -18.55 -9.53 4.76
CA GLU A 34 -19.41 -10.46 4.00
C GLU A 34 -18.58 -11.61 3.41
N LEU A 35 -17.43 -11.29 2.81
CA LEU A 35 -16.55 -12.29 2.24
C LEU A 35 -15.96 -13.21 3.31
N ALA A 36 -15.45 -12.66 4.42
CA ALA A 36 -14.96 -13.44 5.54
C ALA A 36 -16.01 -14.44 6.03
N GLY A 37 -17.27 -14.00 6.16
CA GLY A 37 -18.39 -14.86 6.51
C GLY A 37 -18.65 -15.98 5.49
N HIS A 38 -18.57 -15.67 4.19
CA HIS A 38 -18.72 -16.67 3.13
C HIS A 38 -17.58 -17.69 3.11
N LEU A 39 -16.35 -17.21 3.35
CA LEU A 39 -15.13 -18.00 3.31
C LEU A 39 -14.87 -18.78 4.61
N GLY A 40 -15.55 -18.43 5.69
CA GLY A 40 -15.34 -19.01 7.02
C GLY A 40 -14.04 -18.54 7.67
N MET A 41 -13.67 -17.28 7.42
CA MET A 41 -12.41 -16.67 7.83
C MET A 41 -12.61 -15.59 8.89
N GLU A 42 -11.55 -15.27 9.62
CA GLU A 42 -11.55 -14.11 10.51
C GLU A 42 -11.42 -12.82 9.69
N VAL A 43 -12.26 -11.82 9.99
CA VAL A 43 -12.27 -10.54 9.27
C VAL A 43 -10.92 -9.82 9.42
N ASN A 44 -10.35 -9.82 10.63
CA ASN A 44 -9.08 -9.16 10.93
C ASN A 44 -7.93 -9.62 10.03
N LEU A 45 -7.93 -10.90 9.63
CA LEU A 45 -6.93 -11.44 8.71
C LEU A 45 -7.07 -10.82 7.31
N LEU A 46 -8.30 -10.70 6.80
CA LEU A 46 -8.53 -10.07 5.50
C LEU A 46 -8.27 -8.55 5.54
N GLU A 47 -8.54 -7.90 6.67
CA GLU A 47 -8.20 -6.49 6.88
C GLU A 47 -6.69 -6.26 6.86
N SER A 48 -5.90 -7.08 7.55
CA SER A 48 -4.43 -7.02 7.51
C SER A 48 -3.90 -7.25 6.09
N GLU A 49 -4.38 -8.28 5.40
CA GLU A 49 -3.95 -8.57 4.02
C GLU A 49 -4.34 -7.45 3.05
N LEU A 50 -5.49 -6.79 3.24
CA LEU A 50 -5.85 -5.60 2.48
C LEU A 50 -4.89 -4.43 2.74
N MET A 51 -4.53 -4.19 4.00
CA MET A 51 -3.57 -3.14 4.35
C MET A 51 -2.21 -3.40 3.67
N PHE A 52 -1.72 -4.64 3.68
CA PHE A 52 -0.47 -5.01 3.01
C PHE A 52 -0.56 -4.85 1.49
N LEU A 53 -1.69 -5.24 0.88
CA LEU A 53 -1.97 -5.03 -0.54
C LEU A 53 -1.92 -3.55 -0.93
N ARG A 54 -2.51 -2.68 -0.11
CA ARG A 54 -2.52 -1.23 -0.32
C ARG A 54 -1.15 -0.63 -0.12
N ALA A 55 -0.41 -1.06 0.90
CA ALA A 55 0.97 -0.64 1.13
C ALA A 55 1.84 -0.96 -0.08
N PHE A 56 1.68 -2.16 -0.67
CA PHE A 56 2.35 -2.53 -1.91
C PHE A 56 1.94 -1.63 -3.09
N ALA A 57 0.65 -1.36 -3.27
CA ALA A 57 0.18 -0.47 -4.33
C ALA A 57 0.79 0.94 -4.22
N VAL A 58 0.90 1.48 -2.99
CA VAL A 58 1.56 2.77 -2.73
C VAL A 58 3.06 2.71 -3.04
N ASP A 59 3.78 1.73 -2.51
CA ASP A 59 5.22 1.58 -2.74
C ASP A 59 5.54 1.44 -4.24
N PHE A 60 4.77 0.59 -4.92
CA PHE A 60 4.91 0.35 -6.35
C PHE A 60 4.57 1.59 -7.18
N ALA A 61 3.49 2.32 -6.84
CA ALA A 61 3.13 3.56 -7.52
C ALA A 61 4.21 4.63 -7.31
N ILE A 62 4.73 4.81 -6.09
CA ILE A 62 5.84 5.73 -5.80
C ILE A 62 7.07 5.39 -6.64
N ALA A 63 7.44 4.10 -6.71
CA ALA A 63 8.58 3.65 -7.49
C ALA A 63 8.41 3.96 -8.99
N LEU A 64 7.21 3.74 -9.53
CA LEU A 64 6.90 4.01 -10.94
C LEU A 64 6.84 5.50 -11.28
N THR A 65 6.22 6.32 -10.43
CA THR A 65 5.95 7.73 -10.73
C THR A 65 7.15 8.62 -10.42
N LEU A 66 7.87 8.36 -9.32
CA LEU A 66 8.95 9.21 -8.83
C LEU A 66 10.35 8.65 -9.12
N GLY A 67 10.48 7.41 -9.59
CA GLY A 67 11.75 6.82 -10.01
C GLY A 67 12.81 6.78 -8.90
N GLN A 68 13.95 7.46 -9.08
CA GLN A 68 15.03 7.56 -8.09
C GLN A 68 15.24 9.00 -7.59
N SER A 69 14.18 9.82 -7.65
CA SER A 69 14.21 11.22 -7.26
C SER A 69 14.40 11.44 -5.75
N SER A 70 14.81 12.66 -5.38
CA SER A 70 14.86 13.12 -3.98
C SER A 70 13.49 13.10 -3.31
N GLU A 71 12.44 13.39 -4.08
CA GLU A 71 11.04 13.42 -3.70
C GLU A 71 10.58 12.03 -3.25
N ARG A 72 10.96 10.98 -4.00
CA ARG A 72 10.75 9.60 -3.58
C ARG A 72 11.40 9.31 -2.23
N GLN A 73 12.67 9.69 -2.06
CA GLN A 73 13.40 9.40 -0.83
C GLN A 73 12.74 10.09 0.37
N ALA A 74 12.31 11.35 0.21
CA ALA A 74 11.62 12.09 1.25
C ALA A 74 10.27 11.47 1.63
N VAL A 75 9.45 11.08 0.64
CA VAL A 75 8.14 10.43 0.89
C VAL A 75 8.33 9.06 1.56
N LEU A 76 9.25 8.23 1.06
CA LEU A 76 9.50 6.90 1.63
C LEU A 76 10.07 6.96 3.04
N ALA A 77 10.94 7.94 3.35
CA ALA A 77 11.43 8.14 4.71
C ALA A 77 10.27 8.37 5.69
N ARG A 78 9.29 9.20 5.31
CA ARG A 78 8.11 9.47 6.15
C ARG A 78 7.17 8.29 6.29
N ILE A 79 6.90 7.58 5.20
CA ILE A 79 6.11 6.34 5.23
C ILE A 79 6.78 5.32 6.17
N ASN A 80 8.10 5.15 6.08
CA ASN A 80 8.83 4.24 6.95
C ASN A 80 8.79 4.67 8.42
N SER A 81 9.00 5.96 8.74
CA SER A 81 8.82 6.47 10.11
C SER A 81 7.41 6.21 10.64
N HIS A 82 6.39 6.34 9.78
CA HIS A 82 5.00 6.05 10.14
C HIS A 82 4.79 4.58 10.49
N TRP A 83 5.30 3.66 9.67
CA TRP A 83 5.23 2.23 9.94
C TRP A 83 5.97 1.84 11.22
N GLN A 84 7.17 2.36 11.46
CA GLN A 84 7.92 2.14 12.70
C GLN A 84 7.18 2.65 13.94
N ARG A 85 6.37 3.70 13.81
CA ARG A 85 5.51 4.16 14.90
C ARG A 85 4.33 3.22 15.11
N LEU A 86 3.61 2.84 14.05
CA LEU A 86 2.48 1.90 14.14
C LEU A 86 2.90 0.56 14.74
N ASP A 87 4.05 0.02 14.33
CA ASP A 87 4.61 -1.23 14.85
C ASP A 87 4.86 -1.16 16.37
N ARG A 88 5.38 -0.03 16.86
CA ARG A 88 5.57 0.21 18.30
C ARG A 88 4.25 0.36 19.08
N GLU A 89 3.20 0.88 18.43
CA GLU A 89 1.90 1.12 19.06
C GLU A 89 1.04 -0.15 19.13
N VAL A 90 1.01 -0.93 18.05
CA VAL A 90 0.19 -2.14 17.93
C VAL A 90 0.93 -3.36 18.51
N GLY A 91 2.25 -3.43 18.33
CA GLY A 91 3.03 -4.66 18.56
C GLY A 91 2.68 -5.76 17.55
N ALA A 92 3.25 -6.96 17.76
CA ALA A 92 2.98 -8.17 16.97
C ALA A 92 3.62 -8.22 15.56
N ASP A 93 4.88 -7.83 15.44
CA ASP A 93 5.71 -8.05 14.24
C ASP A 93 5.10 -7.47 12.93
N LEU A 94 4.26 -6.44 13.06
CA LEU A 94 3.54 -5.81 11.95
C LEU A 94 4.49 -5.33 10.84
N LEU A 95 5.60 -4.69 11.22
CA LEU A 95 6.57 -4.22 10.26
C LEU A 95 7.27 -5.37 9.53
N GLU A 96 7.51 -6.49 10.21
CA GLU A 96 8.10 -7.70 9.61
C GLU A 96 7.13 -8.33 8.61
N ASP A 97 5.87 -8.55 9.02
CA ASP A 97 4.81 -9.06 8.14
C ASP A 97 4.61 -8.18 6.91
N LEU A 98 4.61 -6.86 7.09
CA LEU A 98 4.53 -5.90 5.99
C LEU A 98 5.70 -6.07 5.02
N GLN A 99 6.93 -6.13 5.53
CA GLN A 99 8.13 -6.26 4.69
C GLN A 99 8.12 -7.57 3.90
N ASP A 100 7.74 -8.67 4.54
CA ASP A 100 7.59 -9.98 3.89
C ASP A 100 6.55 -9.93 2.77
N ARG A 101 5.40 -9.28 3.02
CA ARG A 101 4.34 -9.12 2.01
C ARG A 101 4.80 -8.26 0.84
N LEU A 102 5.45 -7.12 1.10
CA LEU A 102 6.01 -6.26 0.05
C LEU A 102 7.03 -7.02 -0.81
N ALA A 103 7.89 -7.83 -0.19
CA ALA A 103 8.87 -8.65 -0.89
C ALA A 103 8.21 -9.70 -1.79
N LEU A 104 7.17 -10.40 -1.30
CA LEU A 104 6.42 -11.40 -2.08
C LEU A 104 5.75 -10.78 -3.31
N TYR A 105 5.08 -9.64 -3.14
CA TYR A 105 4.48 -8.94 -4.27
C TYR A 105 5.55 -8.44 -5.26
N GLY A 106 6.64 -7.86 -4.76
CA GLY A 106 7.76 -7.38 -5.58
C GLY A 106 8.42 -8.50 -6.39
N GLU A 107 8.63 -9.67 -5.79
CA GLU A 107 9.16 -10.86 -6.46
C GLU A 107 8.23 -11.35 -7.57
N ALA A 108 6.93 -11.45 -7.29
CA ALA A 108 5.95 -11.89 -8.29
C ALA A 108 5.91 -10.95 -9.50
N VAL A 109 5.94 -9.63 -9.27
CA VAL A 109 5.97 -8.64 -10.34
C VAL A 109 7.30 -8.66 -11.10
N SER A 110 8.42 -8.93 -10.43
CA SER A 110 9.75 -8.97 -11.06
C SER A 110 10.01 -10.25 -11.87
N SER A 111 9.46 -11.38 -11.43
CA SER A 111 9.70 -12.72 -11.99
C SER A 111 8.87 -12.98 -13.25
N GLU A 112 7.62 -12.50 -13.30
CA GLU A 112 6.63 -12.90 -14.32
C GLU A 112 6.28 -11.79 -15.34
N LEU A 113 7.12 -10.77 -15.52
CA LEU A 113 6.97 -9.75 -16.59
C LEU A 113 6.95 -10.33 -18.03
N SER A 114 7.09 -11.65 -18.18
CA SER A 114 7.12 -12.38 -19.44
C SER A 114 5.80 -13.07 -19.82
N ASP A 115 4.85 -13.22 -18.88
CA ASP A 115 3.59 -13.94 -19.12
C ASP A 115 2.37 -12.99 -19.22
N SER A 116 1.33 -13.43 -19.94
CA SER A 116 0.12 -12.64 -20.28
C SER A 116 -0.76 -12.21 -19.11
N THR A 117 -0.37 -12.49 -17.86
CA THR A 117 -1.25 -12.43 -16.68
C THR A 117 -1.48 -11.01 -16.14
N GLY A 118 -0.72 -10.01 -16.60
CA GLY A 118 -0.89 -8.61 -16.20
C GLY A 118 -0.57 -8.35 -14.72
N LEU A 119 -0.32 -7.08 -14.37
CA LEU A 119 0.09 -6.69 -13.02
C LEU A 119 -0.94 -7.10 -11.94
N SER A 120 -2.22 -6.80 -12.17
CA SER A 120 -3.29 -7.13 -11.21
C SER A 120 -3.45 -8.63 -11.03
N GLY A 121 -3.26 -9.45 -12.07
CA GLY A 121 -3.33 -10.91 -11.99
C GLY A 121 -2.14 -11.54 -11.24
N LEU A 122 -0.98 -10.88 -11.26
CA LEU A 122 0.17 -11.29 -10.45
C LEU A 122 -0.08 -11.03 -8.97
N VAL A 123 -0.49 -9.80 -8.65
CA VAL A 123 -0.81 -9.39 -7.28
C VAL A 123 -1.98 -10.20 -6.72
N ALA A 124 -3.02 -10.45 -7.53
CA ALA A 124 -4.15 -11.29 -7.17
C ALA A 124 -3.75 -12.70 -6.68
N ARG A 125 -2.78 -13.32 -7.35
CA ARG A 125 -2.31 -14.66 -6.99
C ARG A 125 -1.56 -14.63 -5.67
N VAL A 126 -0.67 -13.66 -5.46
CA VAL A 126 0.07 -13.52 -4.19
C VAL A 126 -0.89 -13.25 -3.04
N PHE A 127 -1.86 -12.34 -3.21
CA PHE A 127 -2.88 -12.04 -2.21
C PHE A 127 -3.63 -13.31 -1.78
N ALA A 128 -4.11 -14.10 -2.75
CA ALA A 128 -4.82 -15.34 -2.46
C ALA A 128 -3.95 -16.41 -1.79
N GLN A 129 -2.63 -16.42 -2.02
CA GLN A 129 -1.69 -17.33 -1.36
C GLN A 129 -1.40 -16.92 0.09
N CYS A 130 -1.41 -15.62 0.36
CA CYS A 130 -1.19 -15.06 1.69
C CYS A 130 -2.38 -15.28 2.62
N VAL A 131 -3.58 -15.43 2.04
CA VAL A 131 -4.82 -15.69 2.76
C VAL A 131 -5.03 -17.22 2.93
N PRO A 132 -4.92 -17.78 4.15
CA PRO A 132 -5.07 -19.21 4.39
C PRO A 132 -6.50 -19.73 4.10
N GLY A 133 -6.64 -20.62 3.11
CA GLY A 133 -7.88 -21.32 2.79
C GLY A 133 -7.73 -22.30 1.63
N LYS A 134 -7.95 -23.60 1.85
CA LYS A 134 -7.55 -24.67 0.89
C LYS A 134 -8.35 -24.75 -0.42
N HIS A 135 -9.46 -24.01 -0.58
CA HIS A 135 -10.39 -24.19 -1.70
C HIS A 135 -11.00 -22.89 -2.28
N GLN A 136 -10.43 -21.72 -2.00
CA GLN A 136 -11.06 -20.42 -2.32
C GLN A 136 -10.14 -19.45 -3.08
N GLY A 137 -9.10 -19.97 -3.71
CA GLY A 137 -8.07 -19.15 -4.38
C GLY A 137 -8.63 -18.26 -5.50
N GLU A 138 -9.67 -18.67 -6.22
CA GLU A 138 -10.25 -17.88 -7.31
C GLU A 138 -10.99 -16.63 -6.82
N ASP A 139 -11.86 -16.76 -5.81
CA ASP A 139 -12.60 -15.62 -5.24
C ASP A 139 -11.65 -14.61 -4.58
N LEU A 140 -10.65 -15.12 -3.86
CA LEU A 140 -9.62 -14.30 -3.22
C LEU A 140 -8.73 -13.60 -4.25
N SER A 141 -8.36 -14.28 -5.33
CA SER A 141 -7.61 -13.66 -6.43
C SER A 141 -8.44 -12.58 -7.13
N LEU A 142 -9.72 -12.84 -7.39
CA LEU A 142 -10.60 -11.85 -8.00
C LEU A 142 -10.73 -10.61 -7.11
N LEU A 143 -10.94 -10.80 -5.80
CA LEU A 143 -11.00 -9.69 -4.85
C LEU A 143 -9.68 -8.93 -4.82
N GLY A 144 -8.56 -9.60 -4.51
CA GLY A 144 -7.25 -8.96 -4.34
C GLY A 144 -6.82 -8.22 -5.59
N GLY A 145 -7.01 -8.81 -6.78
CA GLY A 145 -6.71 -8.16 -8.05
C GLY A 145 -7.57 -6.92 -8.31
N SER A 146 -8.86 -6.97 -7.98
CA SER A 146 -9.79 -5.84 -8.18
C SER A 146 -9.50 -4.70 -7.21
N MET A 147 -9.27 -5.00 -5.93
CA MET A 147 -8.93 -3.99 -4.92
C MET A 147 -7.60 -3.33 -5.23
N PHE A 148 -6.58 -4.12 -5.60
CA PHE A 148 -5.31 -3.59 -6.05
C PHE A 148 -5.48 -2.68 -7.27
N ALA A 149 -6.16 -3.14 -8.32
CA ALA A 149 -6.28 -2.38 -9.56
C ALA A 149 -7.00 -1.03 -9.35
N ALA A 150 -8.09 -1.03 -8.57
CA ALA A 150 -8.83 0.19 -8.25
C ALA A 150 -7.96 1.16 -7.43
N PHE A 151 -7.39 0.69 -6.32
CA PHE A 151 -6.60 1.53 -5.43
C PHE A 151 -5.31 2.03 -6.10
N PHE A 152 -4.59 1.16 -6.83
CA PHE A 152 -3.40 1.55 -7.59
C PHE A 152 -3.70 2.66 -8.60
N ALA A 153 -4.82 2.57 -9.33
CA ALA A 153 -5.23 3.62 -10.25
C ALA A 153 -5.52 4.95 -9.53
N GLU A 154 -6.14 4.91 -8.35
CA GLU A 154 -6.36 6.11 -7.53
C GLU A 154 -5.05 6.75 -7.09
N ILE A 155 -4.07 5.96 -6.62
CA ILE A 155 -2.76 6.47 -6.21
C ILE A 155 -1.98 7.03 -7.40
N VAL A 156 -2.01 6.37 -8.56
CA VAL A 156 -1.37 6.90 -9.79
C VAL A 156 -2.01 8.23 -10.20
N ASN A 157 -3.34 8.32 -10.20
CA ASN A 157 -4.06 9.57 -10.51
C ASN A 157 -3.69 10.69 -9.51
N LEU A 158 -3.54 10.37 -8.22
CA LEU A 158 -3.07 11.33 -7.21
C LEU A 158 -1.69 11.91 -7.60
N PHE A 159 -0.73 11.06 -8.00
CA PHE A 159 0.60 11.51 -8.44
C PHE A 159 0.56 12.30 -9.76
N GLU A 160 -0.41 12.06 -10.64
CA GLU A 160 -0.61 12.88 -11.84
C GLU A 160 -1.08 14.30 -11.50
N GLU A 161 -1.91 14.46 -10.47
CA GLU A 161 -2.49 15.74 -10.04
C GLU A 161 -1.61 16.55 -9.10
N VAL A 162 -0.63 15.92 -8.45
CA VAL A 162 0.22 16.55 -7.43
C VAL A 162 1.62 16.89 -7.97
N GLU A 163 2.16 18.01 -7.49
CA GLU A 163 3.56 18.39 -7.61
C GLU A 163 4.18 18.40 -6.21
N ILE A 164 5.23 17.61 -6.01
CA ILE A 164 5.88 17.46 -4.70
C ILE A 164 6.90 18.57 -4.53
N ILE A 165 6.74 19.39 -3.49
CA ILE A 165 7.64 20.51 -3.20
C ILE A 165 8.51 20.16 -1.99
N LEU A 166 9.82 20.08 -2.20
CA LEU A 166 10.78 19.84 -1.12
C LEU A 166 11.01 21.12 -0.32
N ILE A 167 10.55 21.15 0.93
CA ILE A 167 10.70 22.29 1.83
C ILE A 167 12.00 22.12 2.65
N PRO A 168 12.96 23.06 2.59
CA PRO A 168 14.17 23.01 3.41
C PRO A 168 13.82 23.06 4.91
N GLY A 169 14.32 22.08 5.68
CA GLY A 169 14.15 22.03 7.14
C GLY A 169 13.02 21.14 7.66
N GLU A 170 12.11 20.64 6.81
CA GLU A 170 11.06 19.69 7.27
C GLU A 170 11.68 18.38 7.82
N ASN A 171 12.88 17.99 7.35
CA ASN A 171 13.56 16.76 7.75
C ASN A 171 14.17 16.78 9.17
N ASP A 172 14.26 17.93 9.82
CA ASP A 172 15.04 18.10 11.06
C ASP A 172 14.21 17.97 12.35
N ASP A 173 12.88 17.85 12.25
CA ASP A 173 11.99 17.94 13.42
C ASP A 173 11.75 16.61 14.18
N GLU A 174 12.38 15.49 13.79
CA GLU A 174 12.28 14.21 14.53
C GLU A 174 13.49 13.89 15.43
N GLU A 175 14.51 14.77 15.54
CA GLU A 175 15.67 14.53 16.41
C GLU A 175 15.46 15.01 17.87
N PHE A 176 14.38 15.72 18.19
CA PHE A 176 14.11 16.26 19.54
C PHE A 176 12.98 15.54 20.30
N ALA A 177 13.11 14.23 20.51
CA ALA A 177 12.26 13.52 21.49
C ALA A 177 12.94 12.32 22.18
N ALA A 178 14.25 12.39 22.41
CA ALA A 178 14.95 11.44 23.28
C ALA A 178 15.83 12.20 24.30
N ASN A 179 15.21 12.68 25.37
CA ASN A 179 15.86 13.01 26.64
C ASN A 179 15.05 12.40 27.78
#